data_AF-A0A5R2N8P8-F1
#
_entry.id   AF-A0A5R2N8P8-F1
#
_cell.length_a   1.000
_cell.length_b   1.000
_cell.length_c   1.000
_cell.angle_alpha   90.00
_cell.angle_beta   90.00
_cell.angle_gamma   90.00
#
_symmetry.space_group_name_H-M   'P 1'
#
loop_
_entity.id
_entity.type
_entity.pdbx_description
1 polymer ?
#
loop_
_entity_poly.entity_id
_entity_poly.type
_entity_poly.pdbx_seq_one_letter_code
_entity_poly.pdbx_strand_id
1 'polypeptide(L)'
;MKSFRDKRRDGRPHPAKSGAGQPRPPENRSAVKPDARPREQHNVKADSQPAPKSAPRNLARREGALPAEHLPLVLEVAPNADYALLDSGAGQKLEQYGPYRIVRPEGQAIWQKALPARDWERADAIFTGDTDEEGIGRWRFPKTPLG
;
A
#
# COMPACT_ATOMS: atom_id res chain seq x y z
N MET A 1 -13.84 -23.23 -39.83
CA MET A 1 -12.70 -22.31 -39.58
C MET A 1 -12.47 -22.17 -38.08
N LYS A 2 -11.23 -22.35 -37.60
CA LYS A 2 -10.80 -22.12 -36.21
C LYS A 2 -9.77 -20.97 -36.18
N SER A 3 -9.84 -20.15 -35.14
CA SER A 3 -9.17 -18.84 -34.98
C SER A 3 -7.64 -18.93 -34.87
N PHE A 4 -6.97 -17.87 -35.32
CA PHE A 4 -5.52 -17.68 -35.52
C PHE A 4 -4.62 -17.75 -34.27
N ARG A 5 -5.18 -18.01 -33.08
CA ARG A 5 -4.44 -17.88 -31.81
C ARG A 5 -3.82 -19.18 -31.27
N ASP A 6 -4.01 -20.30 -31.98
CA ASP A 6 -3.59 -21.63 -31.48
C ASP A 6 -2.45 -22.28 -32.30
N LYS A 7 -1.86 -21.55 -33.26
CA LYS A 7 -0.73 -22.05 -34.09
C LYS A 7 0.65 -21.54 -33.66
N ARG A 8 0.75 -20.77 -32.58
CA ARG A 8 2.02 -20.19 -32.10
C ARG A 8 2.57 -20.88 -30.84
N ARG A 9 2.35 -22.18 -30.69
CA ARG A 9 2.91 -22.96 -29.57
C ARG A 9 3.97 -24.00 -29.97
N ASP A 10 4.11 -24.31 -31.27
CA ASP A 10 4.92 -25.45 -31.74
C ASP A 10 6.24 -25.08 -32.43
N GLY A 11 6.85 -23.94 -32.09
CA GLY A 11 7.96 -23.40 -32.89
C GLY A 11 9.07 -22.67 -32.13
N ARG A 12 9.48 -23.12 -30.94
CA ARG A 12 10.72 -22.62 -30.30
C ARG A 12 11.79 -23.72 -30.22
N PRO A 13 12.97 -23.51 -30.84
CA PRO A 13 14.09 -24.45 -30.73
C PRO A 13 14.71 -24.40 -29.33
N HIS A 14 15.03 -25.59 -28.81
CA HIS A 14 15.79 -25.79 -27.59
C HIS A 14 17.28 -25.46 -27.82
N PRO A 15 17.93 -24.61 -27.01
CA PRO A 15 19.38 -24.54 -26.99
C PRO A 15 19.94 -25.70 -26.15
N ALA A 16 20.69 -26.57 -26.82
CA ALA A 16 21.60 -27.53 -26.19
C ALA A 16 22.91 -26.83 -25.81
N LYS A 17 23.34 -26.94 -24.55
CA LYS A 17 24.77 -26.95 -24.18
C LYS A 17 25.02 -27.83 -22.96
N SER A 18 25.78 -28.87 -23.24
CA SER A 18 26.61 -29.70 -22.39
C SER A 18 27.71 -28.89 -21.68
N GLY A 19 28.13 -29.35 -20.50
CA GLY A 19 29.32 -28.83 -19.82
C GLY A 19 29.44 -29.30 -18.37
N ALA A 20 30.15 -30.41 -18.18
CA ALA A 20 30.54 -30.97 -16.89
C ALA A 20 31.40 -29.98 -16.06
N GLY A 21 31.19 -29.96 -14.75
CA GLY A 21 32.03 -29.25 -13.79
C GLY A 21 31.91 -29.86 -12.39
N GLN A 22 33.00 -30.47 -11.92
CA GLN A 22 33.15 -31.19 -10.65
C GLN A 22 32.86 -30.35 -9.40
N PRO A 23 32.50 -31.01 -8.27
CA PRO A 23 32.31 -30.35 -6.98
C PRO A 23 33.65 -30.03 -6.31
N ARG A 24 33.79 -28.83 -5.73
CA ARG A 24 34.91 -28.47 -4.84
C ARG A 24 34.46 -28.51 -3.37
N PRO A 25 35.26 -29.05 -2.45
CA PRO A 25 34.90 -29.18 -1.04
C PRO A 25 35.30 -27.93 -0.24
N PRO A 26 34.79 -27.80 1.00
CA PRO A 26 35.71 -27.45 2.08
C PRO A 26 35.53 -28.33 3.33
N GLU A 27 36.66 -28.93 3.70
CA GLU A 27 37.26 -28.98 5.03
C GLU A 27 36.44 -29.45 6.25
N ASN A 28 36.87 -30.62 6.74
CA ASN A 28 36.76 -31.11 8.10
C ASN A 28 36.85 -30.02 9.17
N ARG A 29 35.80 -29.89 9.98
CA ARG A 29 35.95 -29.50 11.39
C ARG A 29 35.20 -30.48 12.28
N SER A 30 36.00 -31.13 13.11
CA SER A 30 35.68 -32.16 14.07
C SER A 30 34.53 -31.80 15.00
N ALA A 31 33.80 -32.84 15.40
CA ALA A 31 32.76 -32.82 16.40
C ALA A 31 33.21 -32.14 17.71
N VAL A 32 32.45 -31.12 18.13
CA VAL A 32 32.42 -30.64 19.51
C VAL A 32 30.95 -30.52 19.91
N LYS A 33 30.52 -31.40 20.80
CA LYS A 33 29.24 -31.32 21.54
C LYS A 33 29.23 -30.01 22.35
N PRO A 34 28.17 -29.18 22.28
CA PRO A 34 27.86 -28.23 23.32
C PRO A 34 26.83 -28.83 24.28
N ASP A 35 27.11 -28.67 25.57
CA ASP A 35 26.28 -29.04 26.73
C ASP A 35 24.80 -28.66 26.57
N ALA A 36 23.96 -29.64 26.90
CA ALA A 36 22.51 -29.47 27.02
C ALA A 36 22.20 -28.57 28.23
N ARG A 37 21.84 -27.31 27.97
CA ARG A 37 21.08 -26.51 28.94
C ARG A 37 19.63 -26.98 28.91
N PRO A 38 18.97 -27.24 30.05
CA PRO A 38 17.57 -27.61 30.06
C PRO A 38 16.74 -26.47 29.47
N ARG A 39 16.00 -26.75 28.39
CA ARG A 39 14.93 -25.86 27.92
C ARG A 39 13.83 -25.88 28.98
N GLU A 40 13.71 -24.80 29.75
CA GLU A 40 12.51 -24.55 30.54
C GLU A 40 11.32 -24.48 29.58
N GLN A 41 10.48 -25.49 29.66
CA GLN A 41 9.17 -25.50 29.01
C GLN A 41 8.32 -24.43 29.71
N HIS A 42 8.28 -23.23 29.14
CA HIS A 42 7.21 -22.28 29.43
C HIS A 42 5.89 -22.91 28.97
N ASN A 43 5.26 -23.65 29.88
CA ASN A 43 3.90 -24.14 29.71
C ASN A 43 2.96 -22.96 29.89
N VAL A 44 2.79 -22.17 28.83
CA VAL A 44 1.72 -21.17 28.77
C VAL A 44 0.43 -21.96 28.63
N LYS A 45 -0.22 -22.27 29.76
CA LYS A 45 -1.62 -22.65 29.75
C LYS A 45 -2.37 -21.49 29.12
N ALA A 46 -2.78 -21.66 27.88
CA ALA A 46 -3.77 -20.80 27.27
C ALA A 46 -5.05 -20.96 28.09
N ASP A 47 -5.33 -19.99 28.96
CA ASP A 47 -6.68 -19.77 29.46
C ASP A 47 -7.53 -19.32 28.26
N SER A 48 -7.96 -20.30 27.48
CA SER A 48 -8.99 -20.13 26.46
C SER A 48 -10.33 -19.99 27.17
N GLN A 49 -10.54 -18.82 27.79
CA GLN A 49 -11.88 -18.38 28.11
C GLN A 49 -12.65 -18.23 26.78
N PRO A 50 -13.77 -18.94 26.58
CA PRO A 50 -14.57 -18.75 25.40
C PRO A 50 -15.12 -17.33 25.41
N ALA A 51 -14.72 -16.52 24.43
CA ALA A 51 -15.29 -15.20 24.19
C ALA A 51 -16.83 -15.34 24.13
N PRO A 52 -17.60 -14.44 24.75
CA PRO A 52 -19.05 -14.52 24.73
C PRO A 52 -19.52 -14.48 23.28
N LYS A 53 -20.18 -15.55 22.84
CA LYS A 53 -20.83 -15.62 21.53
C LYS A 53 -21.85 -14.48 21.47
N SER A 54 -21.57 -13.49 20.62
CA SER A 54 -22.49 -12.37 20.38
C SER A 54 -23.85 -12.93 19.96
N ALA A 55 -24.91 -12.56 20.69
CA ALA A 55 -26.28 -12.95 20.33
C ALA A 55 -26.60 -12.52 18.88
N PRO A 56 -27.39 -13.29 18.14
CA PRO A 56 -27.72 -12.98 16.75
C PRO A 56 -28.42 -11.62 16.67
N ARG A 57 -27.89 -10.71 15.84
CA ARG A 57 -28.52 -9.41 15.58
C ARG A 57 -29.85 -9.64 14.86
N ASN A 58 -30.95 -9.19 15.45
CA ASN A 58 -32.27 -9.26 14.81
C ASN A 58 -32.36 -8.18 13.72
N LEU A 59 -32.31 -8.60 12.45
CA LEU A 59 -32.38 -7.72 11.26
C LEU A 59 -33.81 -7.61 10.73
N ALA A 60 -34.79 -7.34 11.61
CA ALA A 60 -36.16 -7.09 11.17
C ALA A 60 -36.27 -5.73 10.47
N ARG A 61 -36.93 -5.70 9.31
CA ARG A 61 -37.31 -4.46 8.64
C ARG A 61 -38.30 -3.72 9.55
N ARG A 62 -38.00 -2.45 9.85
CA ARG A 62 -38.94 -1.60 10.60
C ARG A 62 -40.13 -1.26 9.72
N GLU A 63 -41.32 -1.31 10.32
CA GLU A 63 -42.56 -0.84 9.71
C GLU A 63 -42.66 0.69 9.82
N GLY A 64 -43.45 1.32 8.95
CA GLY A 64 -43.67 2.76 8.92
C GLY A 64 -43.18 3.46 7.65
N ALA A 65 -43.53 4.74 7.52
CA ALA A 65 -43.09 5.57 6.40
C ALA A 65 -41.59 5.90 6.49
N LEU A 66 -40.92 5.95 5.35
CA LEU A 66 -39.55 6.42 5.28
C LEU A 66 -39.50 7.94 5.51
N PRO A 67 -38.44 8.46 6.13
CA PRO A 67 -38.20 9.90 6.19
C PRO A 67 -38.12 10.53 4.80
N ALA A 68 -38.42 11.83 4.72
CA ALA A 68 -38.22 12.59 3.49
C ALA A 68 -36.72 12.65 3.11
N GLU A 69 -36.45 12.63 1.82
CA GLU A 69 -35.10 12.65 1.25
C GLU A 69 -34.87 13.88 0.36
N HIS A 70 -33.63 14.38 0.33
CA HIS A 70 -33.19 15.46 -0.55
C HIS A 70 -31.96 14.98 -1.33
N LEU A 71 -32.19 14.34 -2.47
CA LEU A 71 -31.16 13.64 -3.23
C LEU A 71 -31.25 13.98 -4.74
N PRO A 72 -30.10 14.22 -5.42
CA PRO A 72 -28.74 14.27 -4.88
C PRO A 72 -28.44 15.62 -4.19
N LEU A 73 -27.72 15.59 -3.07
CA LEU A 73 -27.16 16.79 -2.43
C LEU A 73 -25.64 16.72 -2.47
N VAL A 74 -25.00 17.69 -3.14
CA VAL A 74 -23.55 17.84 -3.16
C VAL A 74 -23.16 18.91 -2.15
N LEU A 75 -22.27 18.57 -1.23
CA LEU A 75 -21.70 19.49 -0.25
C LEU A 75 -20.27 19.81 -0.66
N GLU A 76 -19.93 21.10 -0.66
CA GLU A 76 -18.62 21.61 -1.07
C GLU A 76 -17.95 22.34 0.09
N VAL A 77 -16.62 22.31 0.12
CA VAL A 77 -15.80 23.04 1.09
C VAL A 77 -14.91 24.01 0.33
N ALA A 78 -15.12 25.31 0.56
CA ALA A 78 -14.27 26.35 0.02
C ALA A 78 -12.93 26.43 0.78
N PRO A 79 -11.87 26.95 0.14
CA PRO A 79 -10.61 27.28 0.82
C PRO A 79 -10.84 28.16 2.06
N ASN A 80 -10.04 27.94 3.09
CA ASN A 80 -10.04 28.74 4.31
C ASN A 80 -8.60 29.06 4.76
N ALA A 81 -8.44 29.64 5.95
CA ALA A 81 -7.14 30.05 6.48
C ALA A 81 -6.16 28.88 6.70
N ASP A 82 -6.69 27.69 7.00
CA ASP A 82 -5.89 26.52 7.39
C ASP A 82 -5.72 25.52 6.26
N TYR A 83 -6.65 25.49 5.29
CA TYR A 83 -6.65 24.54 4.21
C TYR A 83 -7.12 25.11 2.87
N ALA A 84 -6.40 24.77 1.82
CA ALA A 84 -6.84 24.97 0.45
C ALA A 84 -6.32 23.86 -0.48
N LEU A 85 -7.17 23.37 -1.39
CA LEU A 85 -6.72 22.63 -2.56
C LEU A 85 -6.23 23.65 -3.60
N LEU A 86 -4.92 23.67 -3.88
CA LEU A 86 -4.31 24.64 -4.79
C LEU A 86 -4.37 24.19 -6.25
N ASP A 87 -4.10 22.90 -6.51
CA ASP A 87 -4.15 22.30 -7.84
C ASP A 87 -4.29 20.77 -7.74
N SER A 88 -4.70 20.15 -8.83
CA SER A 88 -4.80 18.69 -8.95
C SER A 88 -4.62 18.24 -10.39
N GLY A 89 -4.15 17.01 -10.56
CA GLY A 89 -3.98 16.40 -11.87
C GLY A 89 -2.81 15.42 -11.90
N ALA A 90 -2.75 14.64 -12.98
CA ALA A 90 -1.79 13.57 -13.19
C ALA A 90 -1.68 12.61 -11.99
N GLY A 91 -2.81 12.32 -11.35
CA GLY A 91 -2.88 11.41 -10.20
C GLY A 91 -2.36 12.00 -8.89
N GLN A 92 -2.22 13.33 -8.79
CA GLN A 92 -1.70 14.02 -7.60
C GLN A 92 -2.55 15.26 -7.25
N LYS A 93 -2.40 15.73 -6.01
CA LYS A 93 -2.94 17.00 -5.53
C LYS A 93 -1.89 17.82 -4.81
N LEU A 94 -2.01 19.14 -4.94
CA LEU A 94 -1.20 20.14 -4.25
C LEU A 94 -2.11 20.87 -3.26
N GLU A 95 -1.78 20.77 -1.98
CA GLU A 95 -2.60 21.28 -0.87
C GLU A 95 -1.80 22.29 -0.04
N GLN A 96 -2.46 23.34 0.45
CA GLN A 96 -1.95 24.23 1.46
C GLN A 96 -2.51 23.80 2.81
N TYR A 97 -1.64 23.53 3.78
CA TYR A 97 -1.96 23.23 5.18
C TYR A 97 -1.26 24.26 6.07
N GLY A 98 -1.98 25.27 6.53
CA GLY A 98 -1.41 26.42 7.22
C GLY A 98 -0.22 26.99 6.42
N PRO A 99 1.02 26.98 6.96
CA PRO A 99 2.19 27.48 6.24
C PRO A 99 2.78 26.51 5.21
N TYR A 100 2.38 25.24 5.21
CA TYR A 100 3.02 24.17 4.44
C TYR A 100 2.29 23.82 3.14
N ARG A 101 3.05 23.62 2.06
CA ARG A 101 2.57 23.07 0.79
C ARG A 101 2.89 21.60 0.69
N ILE A 102 1.88 20.79 0.41
CA ILE A 102 1.99 19.34 0.43
C ILE A 102 1.53 18.75 -0.90
N VAL A 103 2.33 17.84 -1.45
CA VAL A 103 1.94 17.02 -2.60
C VAL A 103 1.61 15.61 -2.14
N ARG A 104 0.43 15.11 -2.53
CA ARG A 104 0.00 13.73 -2.23
C ARG A 104 -0.60 13.05 -3.47
N PRO A 105 -0.62 11.71 -3.51
CA PRO A 105 -1.37 10.97 -4.52
C PRO A 105 -2.87 11.26 -4.42
N GLU A 106 -3.52 11.41 -5.57
CA GLU A 106 -4.96 11.56 -5.73
C GLU A 106 -5.37 10.82 -7.00
N GLY A 107 -5.67 9.52 -6.88
CA GLY A 107 -5.89 8.64 -8.03
C GLY A 107 -7.10 9.02 -8.89
N GLN A 108 -8.03 9.80 -8.35
CA GLN A 108 -9.20 10.29 -9.08
C GLN A 108 -8.91 11.56 -9.90
N ALA A 109 -7.83 12.28 -9.63
CA ALA A 109 -7.41 13.48 -10.37
C ALA A 109 -6.68 13.12 -11.67
N ILE A 110 -7.42 12.48 -12.59
CA ILE A 110 -6.90 11.95 -13.86
C ILE A 110 -6.69 13.03 -14.95
N TRP A 111 -7.12 14.26 -14.69
CA TRP A 111 -6.92 15.41 -15.58
C TRP A 111 -5.48 15.94 -15.51
N GLN A 112 -5.14 16.89 -16.38
CA GLN A 112 -3.83 17.56 -16.33
C GLN A 112 -3.79 18.62 -15.23
N LYS A 113 -2.60 18.84 -14.68
CA LYS A 113 -2.33 19.91 -13.71
C LYS A 113 -2.57 21.27 -14.37
N ALA A 114 -3.23 22.19 -13.67
CA ALA A 114 -3.49 23.52 -14.19
C ALA A 114 -2.34 24.49 -13.91
N LEU A 115 -1.64 24.32 -12.79
CA LEU A 115 -0.49 25.14 -12.43
C LEU A 115 0.81 24.63 -13.09
N PRO A 116 1.75 25.54 -13.38
CA PRO A 116 3.05 25.15 -13.94
C PRO A 116 3.88 24.36 -12.92
N ALA A 117 4.83 23.57 -13.41
CA ALA A 117 5.68 22.69 -12.59
C ALA A 117 6.38 23.41 -11.42
N ARG A 118 6.83 24.66 -11.63
CA ARG A 118 7.47 25.48 -10.59
C ARG A 118 6.62 25.66 -9.32
N ASP A 119 5.30 25.65 -9.42
CA ASP A 119 4.42 25.82 -8.26
C ASP A 119 4.32 24.52 -7.45
N TRP A 120 4.41 23.37 -8.13
CA TRP A 120 4.48 22.04 -7.52
C TRP A 120 5.85 21.76 -6.89
N GLU A 121 6.95 22.22 -7.51
CA GLU A 121 8.32 22.08 -7.00
C GLU A 121 8.55 22.85 -5.69
N ARG A 122 7.71 23.84 -5.39
CA ARG A 122 7.76 24.63 -4.15
C ARG A 122 7.15 23.92 -2.94
N ALA A 123 6.69 22.68 -3.09
CA ALA A 123 6.17 21.88 -1.98
C ALA A 123 7.20 21.72 -0.86
N ASP A 124 6.72 21.82 0.38
CA ASP A 124 7.52 21.58 1.58
C ASP A 124 7.61 20.08 1.89
N ALA A 125 6.56 19.32 1.56
CA ALA A 125 6.49 17.89 1.78
C ALA A 125 5.82 17.16 0.60
N ILE A 126 6.35 16.01 0.23
CA ILE A 126 5.83 15.15 -0.84
C ILE A 126 5.66 13.74 -0.29
N PHE A 127 4.45 13.19 -0.37
CA PHE A 127 4.17 11.80 -0.02
C PHE A 127 4.19 10.96 -1.30
N THR A 128 5.08 9.97 -1.39
CA THR A 128 5.19 9.13 -2.61
C THR A 128 4.24 7.94 -2.60
N GLY A 129 3.75 7.53 -1.43
CA GLY A 129 2.82 6.39 -1.31
C GLY A 129 3.39 5.05 -1.78
N ASP A 130 4.70 4.97 -2.04
CA ASP A 130 5.41 3.74 -2.42
C ASP A 130 5.15 2.63 -1.38
N THR A 131 4.63 1.51 -1.84
CA THR A 131 4.24 0.30 -1.07
C THR A 131 5.08 -0.93 -1.44
N ASP A 132 6.07 -0.76 -2.30
CA ASP A 132 6.95 -1.81 -2.85
C ASP A 132 8.06 -2.25 -1.91
N GLU A 133 8.29 -1.54 -0.80
CA GLU A 133 9.24 -1.89 0.26
C GLU A 133 8.47 -1.94 1.61
N GLU A 134 7.80 -3.06 1.89
CA GLU A 134 7.15 -3.49 3.16
C GLU A 134 6.60 -2.44 4.17
N GLY A 135 6.26 -1.22 3.73
CA GLY A 135 6.13 -0.07 4.61
C GLY A 135 4.99 0.89 4.25
N ILE A 136 4.46 1.52 5.28
CA ILE A 136 3.66 2.74 5.23
C ILE A 136 4.47 3.82 4.50
N GLY A 137 3.97 4.31 3.35
CA GLY A 137 4.74 5.09 2.37
C GLY A 137 5.61 6.25 2.88
N ARG A 138 6.49 6.75 2.00
CA ARG A 138 7.58 7.66 2.39
C ARG A 138 7.27 9.14 2.16
N TRP A 139 7.69 9.97 3.12
CA TRP A 139 7.74 11.43 2.99
C TRP A 139 9.11 11.90 2.48
N ARG A 140 9.10 12.88 1.58
CA ARG A 140 10.28 13.63 1.14
C ARG A 140 10.08 15.11 1.44
N PHE A 141 11.14 15.76 1.91
CA PHE A 141 11.16 17.19 2.22
C PHE A 141 12.21 17.85 1.32
N PRO A 142 11.82 18.49 0.20
CA PRO A 142 12.77 19.13 -0.72
C PRO A 142 13.52 20.32 -0.09
N LYS A 143 12.94 20.92 0.95
CA LYS A 143 13.51 22.01 1.74
C LYS A 143 14.08 21.45 3.06
N THR A 144 14.15 22.29 4.08
CA THR A 144 14.48 21.88 5.45
C THR A 144 13.46 20.85 5.96
N PRO A 145 13.90 19.76 6.62
CA PRO A 145 13.00 18.88 7.34
C PRO A 145 12.07 19.67 8.27
N LEU A 146 10.80 19.24 8.34
CA LEU A 146 9.83 19.85 9.24
C LEU A 146 10.06 19.28 10.66
N GLY A 147 10.93 19.90 11.46
CA GLY A 147 11.22 19.47 12.83
C GLY A 147 12.55 19.96 13.37
#